data_AF-N1QXG3-F1
#
_entry.id   AF-N1QXG3-F1
#
_cell.length_a   1.000
_cell.length_b   1.000
_cell.length_c   1.000
_cell.angle_alpha   90.00
_cell.angle_beta   90.00
_cell.angle_gamma   90.00
#
_symmetry.space_group_name_H-M   'P 1'
#
loop_
_entity.id
_entity.type
_entity.pdbx_description
1 polymer ?
#
loop_
_entity_poly.entity_id
_entity_poly.type
_entity_poly.pdbx_seq_one_letter_code
_entity_poly.pdbx_strand_id
1 'polypeptide(L)' 'MAHRSDGAQPHLVNIQFQKKVQLQLVVLYVDFKLDKSYTPSKISLRAGDGFHNLKVVCFLEWLRP' A
#
# COMPACT_ATOMS: atom_id res chain seq x y z
N MET A 1 -12.79 11.86 3.00
CA MET A 1 -11.69 12.61 3.64
C MET A 1 -10.39 12.02 3.11
N ALA A 2 -9.52 12.81 2.49
CA ALA A 2 -8.24 12.31 2.02
C ALA A 2 -7.31 12.13 3.23
N HIS A 3 -6.80 10.93 3.45
CA HIS A 3 -5.84 10.65 4.52
C HIS A 3 -4.42 10.87 4.02
N ARG A 4 -3.60 11.58 4.80
CA ARG A 4 -2.18 11.83 4.53
C ARG A 4 -1.36 11.31 5.71
N SER A 5 -0.34 10.52 5.42
CA SER A 5 0.60 10.02 6.44
C SER A 5 1.57 11.11 6.88
N ASP A 6 2.01 11.02 8.14
CA ASP A 6 3.08 11.83 8.71
C ASP A 6 4.13 10.88 9.36
N GLY A 7 5.39 11.32 9.45
CA GLY A 7 6.50 10.55 10.03
C GLY A 7 7.45 9.87 9.03
N ALA A 8 8.26 8.94 9.53
CA ALA A 8 9.29 8.28 8.74
C ALA A 8 8.73 7.18 7.81
N GLN A 9 9.39 6.99 6.67
CA GLN A 9 9.05 5.90 5.74
C GLN A 9 9.62 4.55 6.20
N PRO A 10 8.95 3.42 5.87
CA PRO A 10 7.75 3.31 5.02
C PRO A 10 6.44 3.61 5.77
N HIS A 11 5.50 4.29 5.10
CA HIS A 11 4.13 4.44 5.60
C HIS A 11 3.33 3.15 5.36
N LEU A 12 2.62 2.67 6.38
CA LEU A 12 1.93 1.38 6.34
C LEU A 12 0.41 1.56 6.44
N VAL A 13 -0.31 0.83 5.58
CA VAL A 13 -1.75 0.61 5.70
C VAL A 13 -1.94 -0.88 5.98
N ASN A 14 -2.42 -1.20 7.19
CA ASN A 14 -2.65 -2.58 7.62
C ASN A 14 -4.15 -2.89 7.55
N ILE A 15 -4.49 -4.01 6.93
CA ILE A 15 -5.86 -4.51 6.84
C ILE A 15 -5.87 -5.93 7.41
N GLN A 16 -6.67 -6.15 8.45
CA GLN A 16 -6.80 -7.45 9.11
C GLN A 16 -8.24 -7.95 8.98
N PHE A 17 -8.38 -9.21 8.55
CA PHE A 17 -9.67 -9.90 8.51
C PHE A 17 -9.78 -10.81 9.72
N GLN A 18 -10.98 -10.94 10.30
CA GLN A 18 -11.23 -11.84 11.44
C GLN A 18 -11.13 -13.34 11.08
N LYS A 19 -11.16 -13.66 9.79
CA LYS A 19 -11.04 -15.01 9.23
C LYS A 19 -10.23 -14.97 7.94
N LYS A 20 -9.79 -16.13 7.44
CA LYS A 20 -9.12 -16.22 6.14
C LYS A 20 -10.08 -15.77 5.03
N VAL A 21 -9.67 -14.75 4.27
CA VAL A 21 -10.42 -14.18 3.15
C VAL A 21 -9.64 -14.38 1.87
N GLN A 22 -10.32 -14.81 0.81
CA GLN A 22 -9.77 -14.81 -0.54
C GLN A 22 -9.94 -13.41 -1.13
N LEU A 23 -8.82 -12.72 -1.38
CA LEU A 23 -8.81 -11.43 -2.04
C LEU A 23 -8.71 -11.63 -3.55
N GLN A 24 -9.60 -11.00 -4.31
CA GLN A 24 -9.56 -11.02 -5.78
C GLN A 24 -8.86 -9.79 -6.36
N LEU A 25 -9.04 -8.62 -5.75
CA LEU A 25 -8.56 -7.36 -6.28
C LEU A 25 -8.24 -6.37 -5.15
N VAL A 26 -7.15 -5.64 -5.33
CA VAL A 26 -6.79 -4.45 -4.54
C VAL A 26 -6.63 -3.30 -5.53
N VAL A 27 -7.39 -2.21 -5.33
CA VAL A 27 -7.33 -1.02 -6.19
C VAL A 27 -6.80 0.14 -5.37
N LEU A 28 -5.85 0.87 -5.94
CA LEU A 28 -5.27 2.08 -5.37
C LEU A 28 -5.53 3.23 -6.34
N TYR A 29 -6.15 4.30 -5.85
CA TYR A 29 -6.30 5.53 -6.61
C TYR A 29 -5.10 6.43 -6.35
N VAL A 30 -4.42 6.86 -7.41
CA VAL A 30 -3.21 7.68 -7.35
C VAL A 30 -3.27 8.73 -8.45
N ASP A 31 -3.12 10.02 -8.11
CA ASP A 31 -3.15 11.11 -9.09
C ASP A 31 -1.92 12.03 -8.93
N PHE A 32 -0.98 11.93 -9.85
CA PHE A 32 0.26 12.70 -9.80
C PHE A 32 0.05 14.22 -9.83
N LYS A 33 -0.95 14.70 -10.58
CA LYS A 33 -1.20 16.14 -10.73
C LYS A 33 -1.77 16.73 -9.44
N LEU A 34 -2.66 15.98 -8.80
CA LEU A 34 -3.28 16.38 -7.53
C LEU A 34 -2.30 16.23 -6.36
N ASP A 35 -1.60 15.09 -6.28
CA ASP A 35 -0.81 14.69 -5.10
C ASP A 35 0.65 15.16 -5.14
N LYS A 36 1.18 15.55 -6.31
CA LYS A 36 2.55 16.06 -6.49
C LYS A 36 3.60 15.14 -5.84
N SER A 37 4.33 15.63 -4.83
CA SER A 37 5.37 14.88 -4.10
C SER A 37 4.81 13.80 -3.16
N TYR A 38 3.51 13.79 -2.88
CA TYR A 38 2.85 12.77 -2.05
C TYR A 38 2.43 11.55 -2.85
N THR A 39 2.53 11.60 -4.18
CA THR A 39 2.34 10.44 -5.05
C THR A 39 3.37 9.37 -4.69
N PRO A 40 2.97 8.16 -4.25
CA PRO A 40 3.91 7.11 -3.90
C PRO A 40 4.68 6.66 -5.14
N SER A 41 6.02 6.59 -5.04
CA SER A 41 6.89 6.08 -6.10
C SER A 41 7.09 4.56 -6.03
N LYS A 42 6.90 3.96 -4.84
CA LYS A 42 7.05 2.53 -4.60
C LYS A 42 5.93 2.06 -3.68
N ILE A 43 5.31 0.93 -4.02
CA ILE A 43 4.30 0.25 -3.20
C ILE A 43 4.66 -1.23 -3.12
N SER A 44 4.70 -1.76 -1.90
CA SER A 44 4.81 -3.21 -1.67
C SER A 44 3.54 -3.72 -1.00
N LEU A 45 2.85 -4.65 -1.67
CA LEU A 45 1.72 -5.37 -1.08
C LEU A 45 2.27 -6.63 -0.42
N ARG A 46 1.96 -6.77 0.87
CA ARG A 46 2.38 -7.91 1.68
C ARG A 46 1.18 -8.62 2.28
N ALA A 47 1.20 -9.94 2.26
CA ALA A 47 0.14 -10.77 2.81
C ALA A 47 0.72 -11.89 3.68
N GLY A 48 -0.03 -12.28 4.71
CA GLY A 48 0.33 -13.28 5.70
C GLY A 48 -0.85 -13.54 6.63
N ASP A 49 -0.71 -14.50 7.54
CA ASP A 49 -1.72 -14.77 8.58
C ASP A 49 -1.48 -13.96 9.86
N GLY A 50 -0.34 -13.26 9.96
CA GLY A 50 0.00 -12.37 11.06
C GLY A 50 1.13 -11.40 10.70
N PHE A 51 1.34 -10.38 11.54
CA PHE A 51 2.34 -9.33 11.27
C PHE A 51 3.77 -9.84 11.12
N HIS A 52 4.11 -10.98 11.74
CA HIS A 52 5.44 -11.55 11.74
C HIS A 52 5.76 -12.40 10.49
N ASN A 53 4.77 -12.71 9.65
CA ASN A 53 4.97 -13.57 8.48
C ASN A 53 4.48 -12.97 7.16
N LEU A 54 4.28 -11.65 7.13
CA LEU A 54 3.95 -10.92 5.92
C LEU A 54 5.03 -11.11 4.85
N LYS A 55 4.64 -11.65 3.68
CA LYS A 55 5.50 -11.81 2.50
C LYS A 55 5.05 -10.87 1.40
N VAL A 56 6.00 -10.31 0.65
CA VAL A 56 5.70 -9.50 -0.54
C VAL A 56 5.04 -10.39 -1.59
N VAL A 57 3.84 -10.01 -2.00
CA VAL A 57 3.08 -10.70 -3.07
C VAL A 57 3.04 -9.88 -4.35
N CYS A 58 3.21 -8.56 -4.24
CA CYS A 58 3.28 -7.66 -5.37
C CYS A 58 4.15 -6.45 -5.01
N PHE A 59 4.94 -6.00 -5.98
CA PHE A 59 5.76 -4.81 -5.89
C PHE A 59 5.49 -3.94 -7.11
N LEU A 60 5.19 -2.67 -6.87
CA LEU A 60 4.95 -1.67 -7.89
C LEU A 60 5.96 -0.55 -7.70
N GLU A 61 6.65 -0.19 -8.77
CA GLU A 61 7.55 0.96 -8.83
C GLU A 61 7.19 1.80 -10.03
N TRP A 62 6.98 3.08 -9.79
CA TRP A 62 6.76 4.07 -10.83
C TRP A 62 8.07 4.75 -11.13
N LEU A 63 8.49 4.68 -12.39
CA LEU A 63 9.42 5.65 -12.93
C LEU A 63 8.64 6.96 -12.99
N ARG A 64 9.09 7.97 -12.23
CA ARG A 64 8.55 9.32 -12.41
C ARG A 64 8.67 9.68 -13.91
N PRO A 65 7.65 10.30 -14.51
CA PRO A 65 7.78 10.83 -15.87
C PRO A 65 8.95 11.82 -15.95
#